data_AF-A0A937FAA6-F1
#
_entry.id   AF-A0A937FAA6-F1
#
_cell.length_a   1.000
_cell.length_b   1.000
_cell.length_c   1.000
_cell.angle_alpha   90.00
_cell.angle_beta   90.00
_cell.angle_gamma   90.00
#
_symmetry.space_group_name_H-M   'P 1'
#
loop_
_entity.id
_entity.type
_entity.pdbx_description
1 polymer ?
#
loop_
_entity_poly.entity_id
_entity_poly.type
_entity_poly.pdbx_seq_one_letter_code
_entity_poly.pdbx_strand_id
1 'polypeptide(L)'
;MNLLNIFGSGDEKRRSHVKNLITVAMADGHLAKEEWDLLVIIARKLGMNNEDIQSIKDNPEDVKFTPPKKYDEKIQQVEDLVSVMMIDGDVDKNEMELCKKLALKLDLLPRVINDLIYQTYKKRITHR
;
A
#
# COMPACT_ATOMS: atom_id res chain seq x y z
N MET A 1 -3.69 17.73 -25.63
CA MET A 1 -3.71 17.10 -24.29
C MET A 1 -5.01 17.48 -23.61
N ASN A 2 -5.78 16.51 -23.12
CA ASN A 2 -7.10 16.74 -22.54
C ASN A 2 -6.97 16.92 -21.01
N LEU A 3 -7.53 18.00 -20.45
CA LEU A 3 -7.49 18.28 -19.01
C LEU A 3 -8.08 17.14 -18.18
N LEU A 4 -9.11 16.46 -18.70
CA LEU A 4 -9.73 15.28 -18.08
C LEU A 4 -8.75 14.10 -17.88
N ASN A 5 -7.79 13.90 -18.80
CA ASN A 5 -6.81 12.82 -18.68
C ASN A 5 -5.76 13.10 -17.59
N ILE A 6 -5.50 14.37 -17.27
CA ILE A 6 -4.53 14.76 -16.24
C ILE A 6 -5.10 14.42 -14.86
N PHE A 7 -6.37 14.76 -14.61
CA PHE A 7 -7.06 14.40 -13.37
C PHE A 7 -7.34 12.90 -13.26
N GLY A 8 -7.77 12.25 -14.35
CA GLY A 8 -8.03 10.80 -14.37
C GLY A 8 -6.79 9.95 -14.04
N SER A 9 -5.62 10.31 -14.59
CA SER A 9 -4.39 9.53 -14.36
C SER A 9 -3.87 9.59 -12.93
N GLY A 10 -4.16 10.68 -12.20
CA GLY A 10 -3.82 10.81 -10.79
C GLY A 10 -4.74 9.96 -9.92
N ASP A 11 -6.02 9.91 -10.27
CA ASP A 11 -7.01 9.11 -9.57
C ASP A 11 -6.74 7.61 -9.69
N GLU A 12 -6.49 7.11 -10.90
CA GLU A 12 -6.18 5.70 -11.16
C GLU A 12 -4.98 5.19 -10.36
N LYS A 13 -3.90 5.98 -10.26
CA LYS A 13 -2.70 5.61 -9.47
C LYS A 13 -3.01 5.50 -7.98
N ARG A 14 -3.80 6.44 -7.44
CA ARG A 14 -4.19 6.41 -6.03
C ARG A 14 -5.08 5.21 -5.75
N ARG A 15 -6.06 4.93 -6.62
CA ARG A 15 -6.95 3.76 -6.49
C ARG A 15 -6.16 2.47 -6.56
N SER A 16 -5.22 2.38 -7.51
CA SER A 16 -4.30 1.26 -7.60
C SER A 16 -3.47 1.08 -6.33
N HIS A 17 -2.99 2.15 -5.71
CA HIS A 17 -2.23 2.06 -4.46
C HIS A 17 -3.08 1.54 -3.31
N VAL A 18 -4.27 2.10 -3.11
CA VAL A 18 -5.19 1.66 -2.07
C VAL A 18 -5.61 0.20 -2.27
N LYS A 19 -5.87 -0.23 -3.51
CA LYS A 19 -6.08 -1.65 -3.81
C LYS A 19 -4.90 -2.52 -3.39
N ASN A 20 -3.67 -2.09 -3.66
CA ASN A 20 -2.48 -2.84 -3.28
C ASN A 20 -2.36 -2.98 -1.75
N LEU A 21 -2.66 -1.91 -1.00
CA LEU A 21 -2.71 -1.95 0.47
C LEU A 21 -3.74 -2.96 0.98
N ILE A 22 -4.96 -2.92 0.44
CA ILE A 22 -6.03 -3.87 0.81
C ILE A 22 -5.63 -5.30 0.47
N THR A 23 -4.99 -5.51 -0.68
CA THR A 23 -4.55 -6.84 -1.11
C THR A 23 -3.49 -7.40 -0.15
N VAL A 24 -2.56 -6.56 0.33
CA VAL A 24 -1.55 -6.97 1.32
C VAL A 24 -2.21 -7.33 2.64
N ALA A 25 -3.00 -6.43 3.21
CA ALA A 25 -3.64 -6.61 4.51
C ALA A 25 -4.78 -7.66 4.53
N MET A 26 -4.99 -8.39 3.43
CA MET A 26 -5.94 -9.50 3.35
C MET A 26 -5.26 -10.80 2.87
N ALA A 27 -3.93 -10.81 2.77
CA ALA A 27 -3.19 -11.90 2.12
C ALA A 27 -3.26 -13.23 2.87
N ASP A 28 -3.42 -13.18 4.20
CA ASP A 28 -3.60 -14.35 5.08
C ASP A 28 -5.08 -14.70 5.33
N GLY A 29 -6.00 -13.89 4.81
CA GLY A 29 -7.45 -14.04 4.99
C GLY A 29 -8.00 -13.38 6.27
N HIS A 30 -7.16 -12.72 7.05
CA HIS A 30 -7.55 -11.87 8.17
C HIS A 30 -7.24 -10.41 7.82
N LEU A 31 -8.03 -9.48 8.34
CA LEU A 31 -7.75 -8.06 8.24
C LEU A 31 -7.95 -7.49 9.64
N ALA A 32 -6.86 -7.19 10.33
CA ALA A 32 -6.89 -6.67 11.68
C ALA A 32 -7.41 -5.23 11.69
N LYS A 33 -7.93 -4.80 12.85
CA LYS A 33 -8.52 -3.47 12.99
C LYS A 33 -7.45 -2.38 12.82
N GLU A 34 -6.26 -2.61 13.35
CA GLU A 34 -5.12 -1.71 13.32
C GLU A 34 -4.61 -1.48 11.89
N GLU A 35 -4.56 -2.56 11.08
CA GLU A 35 -4.20 -2.51 9.66
C GLU A 35 -5.21 -1.71 8.87
N TRP A 36 -6.50 -2.00 9.06
CA TRP A 36 -7.59 -1.28 8.41
C TRP A 36 -7.59 0.21 8.77
N ASP A 37 -7.44 0.54 10.05
CA ASP A 37 -7.40 1.92 10.53
C ASP A 37 -6.24 2.70 9.90
N LEU A 38 -5.03 2.10 9.83
CA LEU A 38 -3.88 2.72 9.18
C LEU A 38 -4.07 2.86 7.67
N LEU A 39 -4.58 1.83 7.00
CA LEU A 39 -4.89 1.87 5.58
C LEU A 39 -5.87 3.00 5.24
N VAL A 40 -6.94 3.16 6.03
CA VAL A 40 -7.92 4.24 5.86
C VAL A 40 -7.27 5.61 6.05
N ILE A 41 -6.35 5.77 7.02
CA ILE A 41 -5.58 7.00 7.20
C ILE A 41 -4.74 7.31 5.95
N ILE A 42 -4.05 6.31 5.40
CA ILE A 42 -3.23 6.48 4.19
C ILE A 42 -4.13 6.85 3.00
N ALA A 43 -5.24 6.13 2.78
CA ALA A 43 -6.18 6.41 1.70
C ALA A 43 -6.78 7.82 1.78
N ARG A 44 -7.12 8.29 2.99
CA ARG A 44 -7.58 9.67 3.21
C ARG A 44 -6.50 10.71 2.90
N LYS A 45 -5.23 10.45 3.23
CA LYS A 45 -4.10 11.32 2.84
C LYS A 45 -3.93 11.38 1.32
N LEU A 46 -4.27 10.31 0.61
CA LEU A 46 -4.33 10.29 -0.85
C LEU A 46 -5.58 11.02 -1.39
N GLY A 47 -6.52 11.44 -0.54
CA GLY A 47 -7.73 12.16 -0.92
C GLY A 47 -8.91 11.25 -1.30
N MET A 48 -8.95 10.03 -0.76
CA MET A 48 -10.11 9.14 -0.86
C MET A 48 -11.03 9.26 0.35
N ASN A 49 -12.33 9.20 0.11
CA ASN A 49 -13.32 9.08 1.19
C ASN A 49 -13.57 7.59 1.53
N ASN A 50 -14.45 7.33 2.50
CA ASN A 50 -14.73 5.96 2.92
C ASN A 50 -15.47 5.17 1.84
N GLU A 51 -16.31 5.85 1.06
CA GLU A 51 -17.08 5.26 -0.03
C GLU A 51 -16.16 4.73 -1.15
N ASP A 52 -15.12 5.49 -1.50
CA ASP A 52 -14.09 5.10 -2.45
C ASP A 52 -13.33 3.86 -1.96
N ILE A 53 -12.89 3.87 -0.70
CA ILE A 53 -12.14 2.77 -0.08
C ILE A 53 -12.99 1.49 -0.06
N GLN A 54 -14.26 1.61 0.34
CA GLN A 54 -15.19 0.49 0.38
C GLN A 54 -15.48 -0.04 -1.03
N SER A 55 -15.67 0.85 -2.01
CA SER A 55 -15.83 0.46 -3.42
C SER A 55 -14.64 -0.34 -3.95
N ILE A 56 -13.40 0.07 -3.63
CA ILE A 56 -12.18 -0.64 -4.01
C ILE A 56 -12.09 -2.00 -3.33
N LYS A 57 -12.48 -2.09 -2.05
CA LYS A 57 -12.49 -3.34 -1.28
C LYS A 57 -13.49 -4.34 -1.85
N ASP A 58 -14.69 -3.87 -2.18
CA ASP A 58 -15.79 -4.73 -2.63
C ASP A 58 -15.66 -5.16 -4.10
N ASN A 59 -15.04 -4.31 -4.94
CA ASN A 59 -14.86 -4.54 -6.38
C ASN A 59 -13.40 -4.32 -6.80
N PRO A 60 -12.44 -5.09 -6.25
CA PRO A 60 -11.01 -4.87 -6.52
C PRO A 60 -10.65 -5.06 -8.00
N GLU A 61 -11.37 -5.90 -8.75
CA GLU A 61 -11.17 -6.16 -10.17
C GLU A 61 -11.37 -4.93 -11.06
N ASP A 62 -12.22 -3.99 -10.65
CA ASP A 62 -12.47 -2.74 -11.38
C ASP A 62 -11.29 -1.76 -11.33
N VAL A 63 -10.37 -1.98 -10.39
CA VAL A 63 -9.18 -1.16 -10.22
C VAL A 63 -8.00 -1.80 -10.93
N LYS A 64 -7.58 -1.16 -12.04
CA LYS A 64 -6.38 -1.56 -12.77
C LYS A 64 -5.13 -1.25 -11.95
N PHE A 65 -4.11 -2.10 -12.10
CA PHE A 65 -2.79 -1.80 -11.55
C PHE A 65 -2.16 -0.65 -12.35
N THR A 66 -1.87 0.46 -11.68
CA THR A 66 -1.36 1.69 -12.30
C THR A 66 -0.20 2.21 -11.45
N PRO A 67 1.05 1.84 -11.77
CA PRO A 67 2.20 2.25 -10.98
C PRO A 67 2.52 3.74 -11.19
N PRO A 68 3.05 4.43 -10.16
CA PRO A 68 3.57 5.78 -10.32
C PRO A 68 4.82 5.80 -11.21
N LYS A 69 5.08 6.95 -11.84
CA LYS A 69 6.23 7.09 -12.75
C LYS A 69 7.51 7.47 -12.01
N LYS A 70 7.39 8.27 -10.95
CA LYS A 70 8.56 8.77 -10.21
C LYS A 70 9.05 7.72 -9.24
N TYR A 71 10.36 7.61 -9.11
CA TYR A 71 11.01 6.67 -8.19
C TYR A 71 10.56 6.91 -6.74
N ASP A 72 10.56 8.16 -6.29
CA ASP A 72 10.17 8.51 -4.91
C ASP A 72 8.72 8.13 -4.60
N GLU A 73 7.80 8.28 -5.56
CA GLU A 73 6.41 7.85 -5.41
C GLU A 73 6.30 6.32 -5.29
N LYS A 74 7.13 5.57 -6.02
CA LYS A 74 7.19 4.09 -5.93
C LYS A 74 7.72 3.65 -4.56
N ILE A 75 8.76 4.32 -4.06
CA ILE A 75 9.29 4.07 -2.72
C ILE A 75 8.23 4.37 -1.66
N GLN A 76 7.54 5.50 -1.76
CA GLN A 76 6.45 5.84 -0.83
C GLN A 76 5.37 4.75 -0.81
N GLN A 77 4.97 4.22 -1.97
CA GLN A 77 3.98 3.12 -1.99
C GLN A 77 4.50 1.88 -1.26
N VAL A 78 5.78 1.54 -1.41
CA VAL A 78 6.37 0.41 -0.71
C VAL A 78 6.50 0.66 0.80
N GLU A 79 6.84 1.88 1.22
CA GLU A 79 6.83 2.27 2.63
C GLU A 79 5.45 2.16 3.26
N ASP A 80 4.41 2.56 2.53
CA ASP A 80 3.01 2.44 2.98
C ASP A 80 2.61 0.96 3.13
N LEU A 81 2.96 0.10 2.16
CA LEU A 81 2.71 -1.35 2.24
C LEU A 81 3.37 -1.98 3.47
N VAL A 82 4.65 -1.67 3.71
CA VAL A 82 5.39 -2.17 4.87
C VAL A 82 4.82 -1.60 6.17
N SER A 83 4.34 -0.36 6.17
CA SER A 83 3.75 0.27 7.36
C SER A 83 2.46 -0.40 7.77
N VAL A 84 1.59 -0.75 6.81
CA VAL A 84 0.35 -1.50 7.06
C VAL A 84 0.66 -2.88 7.61
N MET A 85 1.47 -3.67 6.89
CA MET A 85 1.86 -5.04 7.28
C MET A 85 2.56 -5.14 8.64
N MET A 86 3.12 -4.04 9.16
CA MET A 86 3.86 -4.08 10.43
C MET A 86 3.10 -3.43 11.59
N ILE A 87 1.90 -2.87 11.39
CA ILE A 87 1.32 -1.94 12.35
C ILE A 87 1.07 -2.57 13.72
N ASP A 88 0.54 -3.79 13.75
CA ASP A 88 0.29 -4.57 14.96
C ASP A 88 1.57 -5.21 15.54
N GLY A 89 2.61 -5.36 14.72
CA GLY A 89 3.92 -5.87 15.09
C GLY A 89 4.16 -7.33 14.68
N ASP A 90 3.18 -7.98 14.08
CA ASP A 90 3.30 -9.32 13.54
C ASP A 90 3.44 -9.23 12.01
N VAL A 91 4.41 -9.93 11.42
CA VAL A 91 4.62 -9.93 9.97
C VAL A 91 4.28 -11.31 9.45
N ASP A 92 3.12 -11.45 8.80
CA ASP A 92 2.74 -12.70 8.18
C ASP A 92 3.57 -12.98 6.92
N LYS A 93 3.81 -14.27 6.66
CA LYS A 93 4.63 -14.71 5.53
C LYS A 93 3.96 -14.40 4.19
N ASN A 94 2.64 -14.55 4.08
CA ASN A 94 1.90 -14.31 2.84
C ASN A 94 1.87 -12.82 2.51
N GLU A 95 1.68 -11.97 3.53
CA GLU A 95 1.76 -10.51 3.39
C GLU A 95 3.14 -10.05 2.94
N MET A 96 4.19 -10.57 3.58
CA MET A 96 5.57 -10.26 3.20
C MET A 96 5.87 -10.66 1.75
N GLU A 97 5.44 -11.84 1.33
CA GLU A 97 5.63 -12.30 -0.05
C GLU A 97 4.84 -11.45 -1.05
N LEU A 98 3.65 -10.98 -0.68
CA LEU A 98 2.87 -10.09 -1.52
C LEU A 98 3.51 -8.69 -1.62
N CYS A 99 4.01 -8.13 -0.51
CA CYS A 99 4.81 -6.90 -0.48
C CYS A 99 6.00 -6.98 -1.44
N LYS A 100 6.76 -8.09 -1.42
CA LYS A 100 7.89 -8.31 -2.33
C LYS A 100 7.46 -8.38 -3.80
N LYS A 101 6.35 -9.05 -4.09
CA LYS A 101 5.80 -9.12 -5.46
C LYS A 101 5.35 -7.75 -5.96
N LEU A 102 4.73 -6.94 -5.09
CA LEU A 102 4.32 -5.57 -5.42
C LEU A 102 5.52 -4.66 -5.63
N ALA A 103 6.57 -4.77 -4.81
CA ALA A 103 7.83 -4.06 -5.02
C ALA A 103 8.40 -4.36 -6.43
N LEU A 104 8.43 -5.63 -6.84
CA LEU A 104 8.87 -6.01 -8.20
C LEU A 104 8.00 -5.37 -9.29
N LYS A 105 6.67 -5.35 -9.12
CA LYS A 105 5.75 -4.69 -10.06
C LYS A 105 5.91 -3.16 -10.12
N LEU A 106 6.50 -2.58 -9.08
CA LEU A 106 6.86 -1.16 -9.01
C LEU A 106 8.29 -0.88 -9.50
N ASP A 107 8.98 -1.88 -10.08
CA ASP A 107 10.39 -1.84 -10.49
C ASP A 107 11.37 -1.61 -9.33
N LEU A 108 11.03 -2.13 -8.15
CA LEU A 108 11.88 -2.10 -6.95
C LEU A 108 12.33 -3.52 -6.59
N LEU A 109 13.55 -3.64 -6.07
CA LEU A 109 14.09 -4.93 -5.65
C LEU A 109 13.38 -5.40 -4.37
N PRO A 110 13.06 -6.71 -4.23
CA PRO A 110 12.46 -7.27 -3.02
C PRO A 110 13.24 -6.99 -1.74
N ARG A 111 14.57 -6.79 -1.86
CA ARG A 111 15.44 -6.43 -0.74
C ARG A 111 14.98 -5.14 -0.04
N VAL A 112 14.39 -4.20 -0.77
CA VAL A 112 13.86 -2.94 -0.20
C VAL A 112 12.83 -3.23 0.90
N ILE A 113 12.01 -4.27 0.75
CA ILE A 113 11.05 -4.69 1.79
C ILE A 113 11.77 -5.07 3.08
N ASN A 114 12.79 -5.94 2.98
CA ASN A 114 13.56 -6.39 4.14
C ASN A 114 14.28 -5.23 4.84
N ASP A 115 14.87 -4.33 4.05
CA ASP A 115 15.58 -3.16 4.58
C ASP A 115 14.62 -2.21 5.32
N LEU A 116 13.41 -2.00 4.78
CA LEU A 116 12.37 -1.19 5.42
C LEU A 116 11.83 -1.84 6.70
N ILE A 117 11.59 -3.16 6.68
CA ILE A 117 11.18 -3.90 7.87
C ILE A 117 12.19 -3.71 9.00
N TYR A 118 13.48 -3.91 8.70
CA TYR A 118 14.56 -3.71 9.68
C TYR A 118 14.60 -2.28 10.24
N GLN A 119 14.43 -1.27 9.38
CA GLN A 119 14.40 0.13 9.81
C GLN A 119 13.18 0.42 10.71
N THR A 120 12.01 -0.11 10.37
CA THR A 120 10.78 0.06 11.16
C THR A 120 10.92 -0.58 12.54
N TYR A 121 11.46 -1.80 12.63
CA TYR A 121 11.78 -2.43 13.92
C TYR A 121 12.74 -1.58 14.76
N LYS A 122 13.84 -1.11 14.17
CA LYS A 122 14.84 -0.28 14.88
C LYS A 122 14.23 1.02 15.41
N LYS A 123 13.39 1.69 14.62
CA LYS A 123 12.68 2.91 15.06
C LYS A 123 11.79 2.66 16.28
N ARG A 124 11.04 1.54 16.29
CA ARG A 124 10.17 1.16 17.42
C ARG A 124 10.94 0.85 18.71
N ILE A 125 12.12 0.24 18.60
CA ILE A 125 12.97 -0.08 19.76
C ILE A 125 13.65 1.18 20.32
N THR A 126 14.06 2.12 19.46
CA THR A 126 14.83 3.30 19.89
C THR A 126 13.96 4.38 20.55
N HIS A 127 12.62 4.31 20.41
CA HIS A 127 11.67 5.27 21.00
C HIS A 127 10.84 4.67 22.16
N ARG A 128 11.29 3.54 22.72
CA ARG A 128 10.84 3.02 24.03
C ARG A 128 11.93 3.28 25.06
#